data_AF-A0A2A5XNQ7-F1
#
_entry.id   AF-A0A2A5XNQ7-F1
#
_cell.length_a   1.000
_cell.length_b   1.000
_cell.length_c   1.000
_cell.angle_alpha   90.00
_cell.angle_beta   90.00
_cell.angle_gamma   90.00
#
_symmetry.space_group_name_H-M   'P 1'
#
loop_
_entity.id
_entity.type
_entity.pdbx_description
1 polymer ?
#
loop_
_entity_poly.entity_id
_entity_poly.type
_entity_poly.pdbx_seq_one_letter_code
_entity_poly.pdbx_strand_id
1 'polypeptide(L)'
;MKLIITGGRQSNSSLSYFNKEWSNGICGVIYEYDIKNDSLLEKVKYKTPLEFRPKENFSISFKSGSIHNNKLYITTLTEVLIYSLPEYNLEERISLKLFNDLHHVINHKNDLYIVVTGLDIVIRYSLSEKKVLCIYNCFPEIETWNRFDKNKDYRKINTTKPHFSHPNHVTIQNNKLFITRYKQQDVLVYSLDGKIIDNIILNEGIPHDGCVFKNKFIYTVVNGKIIEINKNNYNEKKIFDLNKFQKDNKSLGWCRGFQKVDSNNYVGFSRIRPTKFIENVKWLGNKLSDKVKLKMPTRLVCYNKNYSRLIKEINLEDYGINWIFSILKN
;
A
#
# COMPACT_ATOMS: atom_id res chain seq x y z
N MET A 1 -21.73 9.31 0.55
CA MET A 1 -20.78 8.25 0.17
C MET A 1 -19.42 8.75 0.56
N LYS A 2 -18.65 7.98 1.33
CA LYS A 2 -17.41 8.47 1.91
C LYS A 2 -16.23 7.59 1.51
N LEU A 3 -15.08 8.20 1.30
CA LEU A 3 -13.82 7.52 1.08
C LEU A 3 -12.93 7.71 2.31
N ILE A 4 -12.30 6.64 2.76
CA ILE A 4 -11.26 6.69 3.78
C ILE A 4 -9.91 6.73 3.07
N ILE A 5 -9.12 7.75 3.38
CA ILE A 5 -7.78 7.94 2.84
C ILE A 5 -6.77 7.69 3.95
N THR A 6 -5.83 6.78 3.72
CA THR A 6 -4.79 6.44 4.69
C THR A 6 -3.42 6.88 4.21
N GLY A 7 -2.59 7.33 5.15
CA GLY A 7 -1.28 7.82 4.80
C GLY A 7 -0.45 8.22 6.00
N GLY A 8 0.48 9.13 5.76
CA GLY A 8 1.28 9.70 6.83
C GLY A 8 1.73 11.12 6.56
N ARG A 9 2.14 11.75 7.65
CA ARG A 9 2.61 13.13 7.70
C ARG A 9 4.12 13.17 7.85
N GLN A 10 4.74 14.05 7.09
CA GLN A 10 6.16 14.37 7.19
C GLN A 10 6.39 15.45 8.26
N SER A 11 7.60 15.53 8.81
CA SER A 11 7.97 16.72 9.60
C SER A 11 8.07 17.96 8.69
N ASN A 12 7.74 19.13 9.24
CA ASN A 12 7.83 20.41 8.52
C ASN A 12 9.27 20.92 8.35
N SER A 13 10.29 20.15 8.77
CA SER A 13 11.69 20.56 8.63
C SER A 13 12.11 20.50 7.17
N SER A 14 12.77 21.55 6.67
CA SER A 14 13.38 21.59 5.33
C SER A 14 14.41 20.47 5.11
N LEU A 15 15.07 20.00 6.19
CA LEU A 15 16.02 18.89 6.19
C LEU A 15 15.35 17.51 6.04
N SER A 16 14.06 17.40 6.34
CA SER A 16 13.30 16.15 6.20
C SER A 16 13.24 15.66 4.75
N TYR A 17 13.46 16.54 3.77
CA TYR A 17 13.49 16.19 2.36
C TYR A 17 14.76 15.41 1.97
N PHE A 18 15.83 15.53 2.75
CA PHE A 18 17.14 14.89 2.49
C PHE A 18 17.44 13.68 3.39
N ASN A 19 16.62 13.48 4.42
CA ASN A 19 16.74 12.37 5.35
C ASN A 19 16.36 11.03 4.70
N LYS A 20 16.95 9.94 5.20
CA LYS A 20 16.65 8.57 4.73
C LYS A 20 15.14 8.31 4.78
N GLU A 21 14.62 7.55 3.82
CA GLU A 21 13.18 7.21 3.68
C GLU A 21 12.52 6.82 5.02
N TRP A 22 13.29 6.16 5.88
CA TRP A 22 12.92 5.58 7.16
C TRP A 22 12.90 6.54 8.35
N SER A 23 13.12 7.84 8.19
CA SER A 23 13.13 8.80 9.32
C SER A 23 12.23 10.01 9.13
N ASN A 24 11.36 9.97 8.11
CA ASN A 24 10.58 11.15 7.70
C ASN A 24 9.13 11.15 8.17
N GLY A 25 8.57 9.97 8.50
CA GLY A 25 7.23 9.82 9.07
C GLY A 25 7.14 10.19 10.54
N ILE A 26 6.32 11.19 10.85
CA ILE A 26 6.07 11.60 12.24
C ILE A 26 4.78 11.02 12.83
N CYS A 27 3.79 10.71 11.97
CA CYS A 27 2.55 10.05 12.37
C CYS A 27 1.80 9.46 11.17
N GLY A 28 1.02 8.42 11.43
CA GLY A 28 -0.03 7.95 10.53
C GLY A 28 -1.26 8.84 10.65
N VAL A 29 -1.94 9.06 9.53
CA VAL A 29 -3.19 9.85 9.47
C VAL A 29 -4.26 9.14 8.66
N ILE A 30 -5.51 9.26 9.10
CA ILE A 30 -6.70 8.81 8.39
C ILE A 30 -7.61 10.01 8.16
N TYR A 31 -8.04 10.18 6.91
CA TYR A 31 -9.02 11.18 6.53
C TYR A 31 -10.26 10.54 5.96
N GLU A 32 -11.40 11.17 6.18
CA GLU A 32 -12.67 10.84 5.57
C GLU A 32 -13.04 11.92 4.54
N TYR A 33 -13.18 11.53 3.28
CA TYR A 33 -13.61 12.39 2.19
C TYR A 33 -15.08 12.13 1.87
N ASP A 34 -15.93 13.14 2.10
CA ASP A 34 -17.32 13.11 1.65
C ASP A 34 -17.40 13.57 0.19
N ILE A 35 -17.72 12.62 -0.71
CA ILE A 35 -17.80 12.89 -2.13
C ILE A 35 -18.92 13.90 -2.46
N LYS A 36 -20.03 13.88 -1.70
CA LYS A 36 -21.19 14.74 -1.98
C LYS A 36 -20.95 16.18 -1.55
N ASN A 37 -20.39 16.36 -0.36
CA ASN A 37 -20.17 17.67 0.24
C ASN A 37 -18.80 18.27 -0.10
N ASP A 38 -17.95 17.51 -0.80
CA ASP A 38 -16.59 17.91 -1.14
C ASP A 38 -15.75 18.32 0.08
N SER A 39 -15.88 17.56 1.17
CA SER A 39 -15.22 17.87 2.43
C SER A 39 -14.28 16.76 2.83
N LEU A 40 -13.05 17.12 3.22
CA LEU A 40 -12.04 16.19 3.69
C LEU A 40 -11.75 16.48 5.18
N LEU A 41 -11.99 15.49 6.05
CA LEU A 41 -11.87 15.65 7.51
C LEU A 41 -10.85 14.68 8.09
N GLU A 42 -9.94 15.15 8.94
CA GLU A 42 -9.03 14.29 9.70
C GLU A 42 -9.86 13.53 10.76
N LYS A 43 -9.70 12.21 10.80
CA LYS A 43 -10.40 11.32 11.75
C LYS A 43 -9.47 10.72 12.78
N VAL A 44 -8.27 10.33 12.35
CA VAL A 44 -7.28 9.71 13.22
C VAL A 44 -5.91 10.29 12.94
N LYS A 45 -5.18 10.58 14.02
CA LYS A 45 -3.76 10.86 14.03
C LYS A 45 -3.08 9.92 15.02
N TYR A 46 -2.12 9.14 14.53
CA TYR A 46 -1.60 8.02 15.29
C TYR A 46 -0.07 7.97 15.30
N LYS A 47 0.49 7.66 16.46
CA LYS A 47 1.92 7.39 16.66
C LYS A 47 2.12 6.01 17.26
N THR A 48 2.93 5.19 16.60
CA THR A 48 3.33 3.88 17.14
C THR A 48 4.06 4.05 18.48
N PRO A 49 3.55 3.45 19.58
CA PRO A 49 4.22 3.43 20.87
C PRO A 49 5.65 2.89 20.80
N LEU A 50 6.52 3.39 21.68
CA LEU A 50 7.95 3.00 21.72
C LEU A 50 8.13 1.48 21.86
N GLU A 51 7.23 0.81 22.59
CA GLU A 51 7.23 -0.64 22.76
C GLU A 51 7.02 -1.42 21.44
N PHE A 52 6.42 -0.84 20.41
CA PHE A 52 6.11 -1.51 19.14
C PHE A 52 6.94 -1.03 17.95
N ARG A 53 7.97 -0.20 18.17
CA ARG A 53 8.88 0.26 17.10
C ARG A 53 10.34 0.29 17.55
N PRO A 54 11.30 0.56 16.64
CA PRO A 54 12.67 0.85 17.01
C PRO A 54 12.78 2.17 17.81
N LYS A 55 13.83 2.28 18.62
CA LYS A 55 14.08 3.46 19.45
C LYS A 55 14.52 4.68 18.63
N GLU A 56 15.32 4.45 17.58
CA GLU A 56 15.95 5.48 16.76
C GLU A 56 15.78 5.18 15.27
N ASN A 57 15.92 6.20 14.41
CA ASN A 57 15.90 6.04 12.95
C ASN A 57 14.67 5.29 12.41
N PHE A 58 13.49 5.62 12.95
CA PHE A 58 12.20 5.04 12.59
C PHE A 58 11.29 6.05 11.89
N SER A 59 10.33 5.53 11.13
CA SER A 59 9.29 6.30 10.47
C SER A 59 7.94 5.83 10.99
N ILE A 60 7.01 6.76 11.15
CA ILE A 60 5.63 6.46 11.53
C ILE A 60 4.71 6.90 10.41
N SER A 61 3.95 5.94 9.90
CA SER A 61 2.86 6.16 8.98
C SER A 61 1.85 5.03 9.08
N PHE A 62 0.60 5.31 8.71
CA PHE A 62 -0.24 4.22 8.24
C PHE A 62 0.20 3.78 6.86
N LYS A 63 -0.06 2.52 6.57
CA LYS A 63 0.15 1.85 5.30
C LYS A 63 -1.23 1.51 4.72
N SER A 64 -1.34 0.46 3.89
CA SER A 64 -2.62 0.08 3.31
C SER A 64 -3.45 -0.75 4.29
N GLY A 65 -4.75 -0.79 4.07
CA GLY A 65 -5.71 -1.50 4.92
C GLY A 65 -6.94 -1.91 4.15
N SER A 66 -7.95 -2.41 4.86
CA SER A 66 -9.23 -2.78 4.30
C SER A 66 -10.37 -2.58 5.29
N ILE A 67 -11.59 -2.56 4.77
CA ILE A 67 -12.81 -2.45 5.56
C ILE A 67 -13.55 -3.78 5.51
N HIS A 68 -13.97 -4.27 6.67
CA HIS A 68 -14.82 -5.45 6.79
C HIS A 68 -15.75 -5.29 7.99
N ASN A 69 -17.06 -5.52 7.80
CA ASN A 69 -18.09 -5.45 8.85
C ASN A 69 -18.00 -4.18 9.71
N ASN A 70 -17.99 -3.00 9.08
CA ASN A 70 -17.87 -1.69 9.75
C ASN A 70 -16.61 -1.55 10.62
N LYS A 71 -15.54 -2.27 10.29
CA LYS A 71 -14.24 -2.11 10.93
C LYS A 71 -13.19 -1.80 9.88
N LEU A 72 -12.31 -0.85 10.20
CA LEU A 72 -11.12 -0.54 9.43
C LEU A 72 -9.94 -1.30 10.03
N TYR A 73 -9.38 -2.21 9.23
CA TYR A 73 -8.14 -2.92 9.51
C TYR A 73 -7.02 -2.18 8.79
N ILE A 74 -6.03 -1.68 9.52
CA ILE A 74 -4.98 -0.86 8.95
C ILE A 74 -3.62 -1.19 9.55
N THR A 75 -2.58 -1.16 8.74
CA THR A 75 -1.21 -1.40 9.20
C THR A 75 -0.46 -0.11 9.47
N THR A 76 0.41 -0.14 10.47
CA THR A 76 1.58 0.75 10.58
C THR A 76 2.79 0.04 9.97
N LEU A 77 4.03 0.39 10.32
CA LEU A 77 5.18 -0.42 9.94
C LEU A 77 5.28 -1.72 10.77
N THR A 78 4.66 -1.80 11.95
CA THR A 78 4.92 -2.85 12.94
C THR A 78 3.67 -3.28 13.73
N GLU A 79 2.49 -2.82 13.31
CA GLU A 79 1.22 -3.07 14.00
C GLU A 79 0.10 -3.24 12.98
N VAL A 80 -0.89 -4.07 13.33
CA VAL A 80 -2.24 -4.01 12.75
C VAL A 80 -3.15 -3.37 13.80
N LEU A 81 -3.86 -2.32 13.40
CA LEU A 81 -4.86 -1.65 14.22
C LEU A 81 -6.25 -1.90 13.64
N ILE A 82 -7.22 -2.12 14.53
CA ILE A 82 -8.61 -2.34 14.17
C ILE A 82 -9.42 -1.19 14.78
N TYR A 83 -10.00 -0.36 13.92
CA TYR A 83 -10.87 0.73 14.31
C TYR A 83 -12.33 0.40 13.99
N SER A 84 -13.24 0.75 14.89
CA SER A 84 -14.68 0.79 14.57
C SER A 84 -14.99 1.91 13.57
N LEU A 85 -16.02 1.72 12.76
CA LEU A 85 -16.59 2.75 11.88
C LEU A 85 -18.08 2.93 12.21
N PRO A 86 -18.61 4.16 12.14
CA PRO A 86 -17.96 5.39 11.64
C PRO A 86 -17.19 6.22 12.69
N GLU A 87 -17.11 5.79 13.95
CA GLU A 87 -16.56 6.61 15.04
C GLU A 87 -15.03 6.61 15.12
N TYR A 88 -14.35 5.66 14.46
CA TYR A 88 -12.89 5.50 14.50
C TYR A 88 -12.35 5.25 15.92
N ASN A 89 -13.06 4.52 16.77
CA ASN A 89 -12.51 4.08 18.06
C ASN A 89 -11.56 2.90 17.83
N LEU A 90 -10.35 2.97 18.37
CA LEU A 90 -9.40 1.87 18.33
C LEU A 90 -9.89 0.73 19.23
N GLU A 91 -10.29 -0.39 18.64
CA GLU A 91 -10.83 -1.55 19.35
C GLU A 91 -9.74 -2.58 19.68
N GLU A 92 -8.80 -2.80 18.76
CA GLU A 92 -7.77 -3.82 18.92
C GLU A 92 -6.45 -3.40 18.29
N ARG A 93 -5.36 -3.83 18.93
CA ARG A 93 -3.97 -3.67 18.47
C ARG A 93 -3.31 -5.04 18.45
N ILE A 94 -2.74 -5.40 17.30
CA ILE A 94 -1.93 -6.60 17.14
C ILE A 94 -0.52 -6.18 16.73
N SER A 95 0.49 -6.62 17.47
CA SER A 95 1.90 -6.32 17.16
C SER A 95 2.78 -7.54 17.46
N LEU A 96 2.93 -8.41 16.46
CA LEU A 96 3.72 -9.64 16.58
C LEU A 96 5.22 -9.35 16.43
N LYS A 97 6.08 -10.13 17.10
CA LYS A 97 7.54 -10.04 16.93
C LYS A 97 8.01 -10.18 15.48
N LEU A 98 7.21 -10.83 14.64
CA LEU A 98 7.49 -10.98 13.20
C LEU A 98 7.20 -9.72 12.38
N PHE A 99 6.58 -8.67 12.94
CA PHE A 99 6.17 -7.50 12.16
C PHE A 99 7.33 -6.55 11.88
N ASN A 100 7.55 -6.29 10.59
CA ASN A 100 8.47 -5.29 10.07
C ASN A 100 8.02 -4.83 8.69
N ASP A 101 7.98 -3.52 8.49
CA ASP A 101 7.53 -2.86 7.25
C ASP A 101 6.22 -3.46 6.73
N LEU A 102 5.18 -3.54 7.57
CA LEU A 102 3.88 -4.07 7.12
C LEU A 102 3.31 -3.18 6.01
N HIS A 103 2.73 -3.78 4.97
CA HIS A 103 2.23 -3.02 3.82
C HIS A 103 0.71 -3.05 3.70
N HIS A 104 0.05 -4.16 4.06
CA HIS A 104 -1.39 -4.32 3.86
C HIS A 104 -1.97 -5.38 4.81
N VAL A 105 -3.28 -5.29 5.07
CA VAL A 105 -4.04 -6.29 5.83
C VAL A 105 -5.48 -6.42 5.31
N ILE A 106 -5.96 -7.67 5.23
CA ILE A 106 -7.39 -7.97 5.04
C ILE A 106 -7.93 -8.90 6.10
N ASN A 107 -9.22 -8.76 6.42
CA ASN A 107 -9.98 -9.76 7.15
C ASN A 107 -10.69 -10.70 6.16
N HIS A 108 -10.59 -12.01 6.39
CA HIS A 108 -11.38 -13.01 5.68
C HIS A 108 -11.72 -14.16 6.64
N LYS A 109 -13.02 -14.43 6.83
CA LYS A 109 -13.51 -15.51 7.71
C LYS A 109 -12.90 -15.46 9.11
N ASN A 110 -12.81 -14.26 9.70
CA ASN A 110 -12.23 -14.01 11.03
C ASN A 110 -10.71 -14.23 11.15
N ASP A 111 -10.02 -14.45 10.04
CA ASP A 111 -8.56 -14.44 9.99
C ASP A 111 -8.06 -13.15 9.32
N LEU A 112 -6.90 -12.68 9.75
CA LEU A 112 -6.17 -11.60 9.11
C LEU A 112 -5.11 -12.17 8.18
N TYR A 113 -5.04 -11.63 6.97
CA TYR A 113 -3.94 -11.87 6.03
C TYR A 113 -3.10 -10.60 5.97
N ILE A 114 -1.90 -10.68 6.54
CA ILE A 114 -1.06 -9.52 6.84
C ILE A 114 0.20 -9.61 5.99
N VAL A 115 0.45 -8.58 5.18
CA VAL A 115 1.67 -8.48 4.37
C VAL A 115 2.80 -7.96 5.24
N VAL A 116 3.82 -8.79 5.46
CA VAL A 116 5.04 -8.45 6.19
C VAL A 116 6.18 -8.29 5.18
N THR A 117 6.27 -7.12 4.58
CA THR A 117 7.22 -6.85 3.50
C THR A 117 8.66 -6.98 3.96
N GLY A 118 8.95 -6.60 5.21
CA GLY A 118 10.28 -6.73 5.78
C GLY A 118 10.78 -8.18 5.85
N LEU A 119 9.90 -9.17 5.87
CA LEU A 119 10.29 -10.58 5.91
C LEU A 119 9.99 -11.32 4.60
N ASP A 120 9.54 -10.63 3.56
CA ASP A 120 9.09 -11.24 2.29
C ASP A 120 8.01 -12.33 2.50
N ILE A 121 7.06 -12.11 3.43
CA ILE A 121 5.98 -13.08 3.74
C ILE A 121 4.60 -12.44 3.84
N VAL A 122 3.57 -13.29 3.75
CA VAL A 122 2.21 -13.01 4.25
C VAL A 122 1.91 -13.93 5.43
N ILE A 123 1.32 -13.38 6.49
CA ILE A 123 0.90 -14.14 7.67
C ILE A 123 -0.62 -14.28 7.67
N ARG A 124 -1.12 -15.50 7.88
CA ARG A 124 -2.52 -15.75 8.28
C ARG A 124 -2.59 -15.83 9.80
N TYR A 125 -3.28 -14.88 10.42
CA TYR A 125 -3.43 -14.77 11.87
C TYR A 125 -4.90 -14.92 12.26
N SER A 126 -5.20 -15.84 13.18
CA SER A 126 -6.56 -16.05 13.67
C SER A 126 -6.94 -15.01 14.72
N LEU A 127 -8.04 -14.29 14.51
CA LEU A 127 -8.57 -13.38 15.54
C LEU A 127 -9.23 -14.13 16.70
N SER A 128 -9.76 -15.34 16.48
CA SER A 128 -10.36 -16.16 17.52
C SER A 128 -9.30 -16.85 18.37
N GLU A 129 -8.30 -17.47 17.75
CA GLU A 129 -7.27 -18.23 18.46
C GLU A 129 -6.06 -17.37 18.87
N LYS A 130 -6.02 -16.12 18.42
CA LYS A 130 -4.94 -15.15 18.66
C LYS A 130 -3.54 -15.67 18.30
N LYS A 131 -3.44 -16.50 17.27
CA LYS A 131 -2.19 -17.13 16.83
C LYS A 131 -2.00 -17.11 15.32
N VAL A 132 -0.74 -17.25 14.89
CA VAL A 132 -0.41 -17.45 13.48
C VAL A 132 -0.79 -18.87 13.07
N LEU A 133 -1.60 -18.99 12.02
CA LEU A 133 -2.04 -20.27 11.47
C LEU A 133 -1.18 -20.73 10.28
N CYS A 134 -0.74 -19.79 9.45
CA CYS A 134 0.00 -20.09 8.23
C CYS A 134 0.92 -18.91 7.86
N ILE A 135 2.03 -19.22 7.18
CA ILE A 135 2.97 -18.25 6.64
C ILE A 135 3.18 -18.59 5.17
N TYR A 136 2.93 -17.62 4.29
CA TYR A 136 3.12 -17.75 2.85
C TYR A 136 4.44 -17.07 2.47
N ASN A 137 5.40 -17.84 1.98
CA ASN A 137 6.68 -17.32 1.49
C ASN A 137 6.46 -16.59 0.15
N CYS A 138 6.79 -15.30 0.07
CA CYS A 138 6.62 -14.52 -1.16
C CYS A 138 7.83 -14.64 -2.11
N PHE A 139 8.91 -15.29 -1.67
CA PHE A 139 10.08 -15.61 -2.48
C PHE A 139 10.36 -17.13 -2.43
N PRO A 140 9.63 -17.94 -3.22
CA PRO A 140 9.65 -19.41 -3.11
C PRO A 140 11.02 -20.06 -3.34
N GLU A 141 11.94 -19.36 -4.01
CA GLU A 141 13.28 -19.85 -4.33
C GLU A 141 14.16 -19.99 -3.08
N ILE A 142 13.85 -19.27 -1.99
CA ILE A 142 14.58 -19.36 -0.72
C ILE A 142 13.58 -19.36 0.43
N GLU A 143 13.65 -20.40 1.27
CA GLU A 143 12.89 -20.48 2.51
C GLU A 143 13.13 -19.26 3.40
N THR A 144 12.05 -18.64 3.90
CA THR A 144 12.09 -17.42 4.71
C THR A 144 13.08 -17.55 5.87
N TRP A 145 13.09 -18.70 6.55
CA TRP A 145 13.88 -18.92 7.76
C TRP A 145 15.34 -19.27 7.52
N ASN A 146 15.74 -19.49 6.26
CA ASN A 146 17.16 -19.53 5.90
C ASN A 146 17.78 -18.12 5.89
N ARG A 147 16.94 -17.08 5.82
CA ARG A 147 17.36 -15.67 5.84
C ARG A 147 17.07 -14.96 7.15
N PHE A 148 16.10 -15.44 7.92
CA PHE A 148 15.54 -14.77 9.08
C PHE A 148 15.44 -15.70 10.29
N ASP A 149 15.59 -15.13 11.48
CA ASP A 149 15.49 -15.84 12.75
C ASP A 149 14.07 -15.70 13.34
N LYS A 150 13.37 -16.82 13.51
CA LYS A 150 12.00 -16.86 14.06
C LYS A 150 11.87 -16.24 15.45
N ASN A 151 12.94 -16.24 16.25
CA ASN A 151 12.91 -15.78 17.63
C ASN A 151 13.20 -14.28 17.76
N LYS A 152 13.63 -13.64 16.67
CA LYS A 152 13.99 -12.23 16.66
C LYS A 152 12.75 -11.33 16.71
N ASP A 153 12.85 -10.25 17.50
CA ASP A 153 11.83 -9.20 17.50
C ASP A 153 12.09 -8.17 16.39
N TYR A 154 11.50 -8.41 15.23
CA TYR A 154 11.63 -7.58 14.05
C TYR A 154 10.95 -6.22 14.17
N ARG A 155 10.07 -6.02 15.16
CA ARG A 155 9.48 -4.69 15.46
C ARG A 155 10.54 -3.70 15.92
N LYS A 156 11.68 -4.20 16.42
CA LYS A 156 12.80 -3.40 16.93
C LYS A 156 13.89 -3.15 15.89
N ILE A 157 13.73 -3.68 14.67
CA ILE A 157 14.71 -3.52 13.59
C ILE A 157 14.25 -2.42 12.64
N ASN A 158 15.15 -1.49 12.32
CA ASN A 158 14.83 -0.36 11.43
C ASN A 158 14.48 -0.80 10.01
N THR A 159 15.23 -1.76 9.46
CA THR A 159 15.01 -2.29 8.12
C THR A 159 15.65 -3.65 7.97
N THR A 160 15.06 -4.46 7.11
CA THR A 160 15.56 -5.76 6.64
C THR A 160 15.91 -5.72 5.14
N LYS A 161 15.94 -4.53 4.53
CA LYS A 161 16.39 -4.36 3.14
C LYS A 161 17.85 -4.85 2.98
N PRO A 162 18.24 -5.38 1.81
CA PRO A 162 17.42 -5.52 0.60
C PRO A 162 16.41 -6.69 0.68
N HIS A 163 15.18 -6.42 0.25
CA HIS A 163 14.12 -7.43 0.13
C HIS A 163 14.32 -8.26 -1.14
N PHE A 164 13.98 -9.55 -1.09
CA PHE A 164 14.05 -10.44 -2.28
C PHE A 164 12.75 -10.41 -3.09
N SER A 165 11.59 -10.25 -2.43
CA SER A 165 10.30 -10.13 -3.11
C SER A 165 9.68 -8.75 -2.97
N HIS A 166 9.64 -8.25 -1.74
CA HIS A 166 8.89 -7.06 -1.34
C HIS A 166 7.40 -7.20 -1.74
N PRO A 167 6.64 -8.06 -1.05
CA PRO A 167 5.20 -8.15 -1.24
C PRO A 167 4.53 -6.86 -0.80
N ASN A 168 3.53 -6.38 -1.55
CA ASN A 168 2.85 -5.11 -1.26
C ASN A 168 1.42 -5.28 -0.77
N HIS A 169 0.64 -6.13 -1.42
CA HIS A 169 -0.80 -6.18 -1.21
C HIS A 169 -1.33 -7.60 -1.33
N VAL A 170 -2.46 -7.84 -0.67
CA VAL A 170 -3.16 -9.12 -0.70
C VAL A 170 -4.63 -8.93 -1.06
N THR A 171 -5.19 -9.89 -1.78
CA THR A 171 -6.63 -10.01 -2.00
C THR A 171 -7.02 -11.47 -1.95
N ILE A 172 -8.22 -11.77 -1.45
CA ILE A 172 -8.79 -13.11 -1.51
C ILE A 172 -9.95 -13.13 -2.49
N GLN A 173 -9.93 -14.08 -3.42
CA GLN A 173 -11.01 -14.33 -4.37
C GLN A 173 -11.13 -15.83 -4.61
N ASN A 174 -12.36 -16.35 -4.60
CA ASN A 174 -12.63 -17.78 -4.83
C ASN A 174 -11.74 -18.71 -3.98
N ASN A 175 -11.56 -18.37 -2.69
CA ASN A 175 -10.74 -19.13 -1.75
C ASN A 175 -9.26 -19.30 -2.18
N LYS A 176 -8.74 -18.30 -2.91
CA LYS A 176 -7.33 -18.17 -3.29
C LYS A 176 -6.80 -16.81 -2.81
N LEU A 177 -5.55 -16.79 -2.37
CA LEU A 177 -4.81 -15.61 -1.94
C LEU A 177 -3.95 -15.10 -3.10
N PHE A 178 -4.12 -13.84 -3.45
CA PHE A 178 -3.37 -13.16 -4.50
C PHE A 178 -2.44 -12.14 -3.86
N ILE A 179 -1.14 -12.20 -4.15
CA ILE A 179 -0.10 -11.39 -3.51
C ILE A 179 0.69 -10.63 -4.58
N THR A 180 0.63 -9.30 -4.61
CA THR A 180 1.43 -8.50 -5.54
C THR A 180 2.89 -8.42 -5.07
N ARG A 181 3.86 -8.68 -5.95
CA ARG A 181 5.29 -8.63 -5.61
C ARG A 181 6.01 -7.52 -6.35
N TYR A 182 6.70 -6.64 -5.62
CA TYR A 182 7.42 -5.49 -6.19
C TYR A 182 8.55 -5.95 -7.11
N LYS A 183 9.41 -6.88 -6.65
CA LYS A 183 10.66 -7.23 -7.34
C LYS A 183 10.40 -8.06 -8.59
N GLN A 184 9.46 -9.00 -8.48
CA GLN A 184 9.07 -9.91 -9.57
C GLN A 184 8.06 -9.28 -10.54
N GLN A 185 7.43 -8.16 -10.18
CA GLN A 185 6.43 -7.45 -11.01
C GLN A 185 5.27 -8.35 -11.45
N ASP A 186 4.75 -9.13 -10.50
CA ASP A 186 3.72 -10.13 -10.74
C ASP A 186 2.76 -10.24 -9.54
N VAL A 187 1.82 -11.19 -9.66
CA VAL A 187 0.91 -11.60 -8.59
C VAL A 187 1.10 -13.09 -8.33
N LEU A 188 1.68 -13.43 -7.18
CA LEU A 188 1.83 -14.80 -6.73
C LEU A 188 0.50 -15.29 -6.13
N VAL A 189 0.05 -16.46 -6.54
CA VAL A 189 -1.25 -17.00 -6.12
C VAL A 189 -1.05 -18.25 -5.26
N TYR A 190 -1.66 -18.21 -4.09
CA TYR A 190 -1.69 -19.30 -3.13
C TYR A 190 -3.11 -19.84 -2.94
N SER A 191 -3.23 -21.13 -2.67
CA SER A 191 -4.38 -21.66 -1.95
C SER A 191 -4.33 -21.24 -0.48
N LEU A 192 -5.48 -21.19 0.21
CA LEU A 192 -5.49 -20.75 1.61
C LEU A 192 -4.76 -21.72 2.58
N ASP A 193 -4.52 -22.97 2.18
CA ASP A 193 -3.72 -23.96 2.91
C ASP A 193 -2.21 -23.85 2.65
N GLY A 194 -1.75 -22.91 1.81
CA GLY A 194 -0.33 -22.59 1.68
C GLY A 194 0.38 -23.18 0.46
N LYS A 195 -0.34 -23.70 -0.54
CA LYS A 195 0.27 -24.18 -1.78
C LYS A 195 0.29 -23.07 -2.83
N ILE A 196 1.42 -22.89 -3.50
CA ILE A 196 1.49 -22.04 -4.69
C ILE A 196 0.69 -22.74 -5.78
N ILE A 197 -0.24 -22.01 -6.39
CA ILE A 197 -1.13 -22.55 -7.41
C ILE A 197 -1.02 -21.85 -8.75
N ASP A 198 -0.53 -20.60 -8.78
CA ASP A 198 -0.39 -19.84 -10.01
C ASP A 198 0.54 -18.62 -9.83
N ASN A 199 0.92 -18.01 -10.95
CA ASN A 199 1.67 -16.77 -11.00
C ASN A 199 1.21 -15.91 -12.19
N ILE A 200 0.70 -14.71 -11.92
CA ILE A 200 0.19 -13.80 -12.93
C ILE A 200 1.23 -12.72 -13.22
N ILE A 201 1.89 -12.81 -14.37
CA ILE A 201 2.89 -11.84 -14.80
C ILE A 201 2.21 -10.51 -15.17
N LEU A 202 2.64 -9.41 -14.54
CA LEU A 202 2.17 -8.08 -14.88
C LEU A 202 3.13 -7.36 -15.82
N ASN A 203 4.44 -7.34 -15.53
CA ASN A 203 5.51 -6.76 -16.37
C ASN A 203 5.22 -5.36 -16.97
N GLU A 204 4.54 -4.49 -16.24
CA GLU A 204 4.27 -3.09 -16.66
C GLU A 204 4.94 -2.06 -15.74
N GLY A 205 5.81 -2.54 -14.85
CA GLY A 205 6.31 -1.82 -13.70
C GLY A 205 5.92 -2.51 -12.40
N ILE A 206 6.29 -1.87 -11.29
CA ILE A 206 6.09 -2.38 -9.94
C ILE A 206 4.60 -2.31 -9.56
N PRO A 207 3.93 -3.45 -9.30
CA PRO A 207 2.58 -3.45 -8.75
C PRO A 207 2.59 -3.02 -7.27
N HIS A 208 1.64 -2.19 -6.87
CA HIS A 208 1.51 -1.74 -5.48
C HIS A 208 0.26 -2.31 -4.83
N ASP A 209 -0.93 -2.03 -5.37
CA ASP A 209 -2.21 -2.48 -4.80
C ASP A 209 -2.90 -3.48 -5.71
N GLY A 210 -3.84 -4.25 -5.15
CA GLY A 210 -4.73 -5.13 -5.90
C GLY A 210 -6.12 -5.14 -5.28
N CYS A 211 -7.16 -5.04 -6.10
CA CYS A 211 -8.53 -5.20 -5.63
C CYS A 211 -9.36 -5.98 -6.66
N VAL A 212 -10.52 -6.49 -6.21
CA VAL A 212 -11.48 -7.14 -7.08
C VAL A 212 -12.70 -6.25 -7.25
N PHE A 213 -13.09 -6.02 -8.51
CA PHE A 213 -14.34 -5.38 -8.84
C PHE A 213 -15.09 -6.17 -9.91
N LYS A 214 -16.27 -6.69 -9.56
CA LYS A 214 -17.10 -7.55 -10.42
C LYS A 214 -16.33 -8.77 -10.96
N ASN A 215 -15.97 -8.74 -12.24
CA ASN A 215 -15.27 -9.83 -12.95
C ASN A 215 -13.79 -9.49 -13.22
N LYS A 216 -13.23 -8.49 -12.53
CA LYS A 216 -11.89 -7.99 -12.81
C LYS A 216 -11.05 -7.87 -11.55
N PHE A 217 -9.80 -8.27 -11.66
CA PHE A 217 -8.74 -7.77 -10.79
C PHE A 217 -8.27 -6.42 -11.33
N ILE A 218 -8.01 -5.48 -10.42
CA ILE A 218 -7.51 -4.16 -10.75
C ILE A 218 -6.27 -3.90 -9.91
N TYR A 219 -5.17 -3.58 -10.57
CA TYR A 219 -3.87 -3.32 -9.95
C TYR A 219 -3.40 -1.91 -10.26
N THR A 220 -2.86 -1.23 -9.25
CA THR A 220 -2.07 -0.01 -9.44
C THR A 220 -0.63 -0.40 -9.72
N VAL A 221 0.00 0.32 -10.64
CA VAL A 221 1.42 0.21 -10.92
C VAL A 221 2.05 1.56 -10.64
N VAL A 222 3.15 1.57 -9.88
CA VAL A 222 3.70 2.79 -9.28
C VAL A 222 4.08 3.89 -10.29
N ASN A 223 4.26 3.54 -11.57
CA ASN A 223 4.53 4.46 -12.68
C ASN A 223 3.28 5.13 -13.28
N GLY A 224 2.11 5.02 -12.65
CA GLY A 224 0.90 5.69 -13.13
C GLY A 224 0.07 4.88 -14.11
N LYS A 225 0.24 3.56 -14.15
CA LYS A 225 -0.64 2.67 -14.91
C LYS A 225 -1.66 1.99 -13.99
N ILE A 226 -2.84 1.71 -14.54
CA ILE A 226 -3.83 0.81 -13.97
C ILE A 226 -3.91 -0.42 -14.88
N ILE A 227 -3.81 -1.61 -14.30
CA ILE A 227 -3.98 -2.88 -15.00
C ILE A 227 -5.31 -3.49 -14.57
N GLU A 228 -6.19 -3.78 -15.54
CA GLU A 228 -7.36 -4.61 -15.32
C GLU A 228 -7.13 -5.99 -15.93
N ILE A 229 -7.39 -7.06 -15.16
CA ILE A 229 -7.28 -8.45 -15.59
C ILE A 229 -8.63 -9.14 -15.40
N ASN A 230 -9.11 -9.87 -16.41
CA ASN A 230 -10.32 -10.67 -16.28
C ASN A 230 -10.10 -11.82 -15.29
N LYS A 231 -10.97 -11.95 -14.28
CA LYS A 231 -10.82 -12.98 -13.24
C LYS A 231 -11.04 -14.41 -13.73
N ASN A 232 -11.68 -14.58 -14.89
CA ASN A 232 -11.92 -15.88 -15.51
C ASN A 232 -10.85 -16.23 -16.56
N ASN A 233 -10.05 -15.26 -16.99
CA ASN A 233 -8.98 -15.43 -17.98
C ASN A 233 -7.86 -14.42 -17.71
N TYR A 234 -6.79 -14.84 -17.05
CA TYR A 234 -5.71 -13.94 -16.63
C TYR A 234 -4.91 -13.34 -17.80
N ASN A 235 -5.05 -13.89 -19.01
CA ASN A 235 -4.40 -13.38 -20.22
C ASN A 235 -5.10 -12.13 -20.78
N GLU A 236 -6.37 -11.90 -20.44
CA GLU A 236 -7.10 -10.71 -20.86
C GLU A 236 -6.76 -9.52 -19.98
N LYS A 237 -5.74 -8.78 -20.41
CA LYS A 237 -5.21 -7.61 -19.73
C LYS A 237 -5.56 -6.32 -20.46
N LYS A 238 -6.08 -5.33 -19.73
CA LYS A 238 -6.25 -3.95 -20.21
C LYS A 238 -5.38 -3.02 -19.38
N ILE A 239 -4.65 -2.13 -20.04
CA ILE A 239 -3.74 -1.20 -19.39
C ILE A 239 -4.23 0.21 -19.68
N PHE A 240 -4.39 1.00 -18.62
CA PHE A 240 -4.70 2.42 -18.70
C PHE A 240 -3.49 3.20 -18.20
N ASP A 241 -2.82 3.91 -19.11
CA ASP A 241 -1.74 4.83 -18.75
C ASP A 241 -2.33 6.19 -18.35
N LEU A 242 -2.18 6.56 -17.08
CA LEU A 242 -2.66 7.83 -16.55
C LEU A 242 -1.68 8.98 -16.82
N ASN A 243 -0.44 8.69 -17.26
CA ASN A 243 0.55 9.72 -17.61
C ASN A 243 0.09 10.59 -18.77
N LYS A 244 -0.88 10.12 -19.58
CA LYS A 244 -1.50 10.91 -20.65
C LYS A 244 -2.19 12.19 -20.15
N PHE A 245 -2.52 12.28 -18.86
CA PHE A 245 -3.09 13.49 -18.25
C PHE A 245 -2.03 14.45 -17.72
N GLN A 246 -0.74 14.08 -17.76
CA GLN A 246 0.35 14.91 -17.31
C GLN A 246 0.62 16.03 -18.30
N LYS A 247 0.75 17.26 -17.78
CA LYS A 247 1.31 18.39 -18.51
C LYS A 247 2.75 18.63 -18.07
N ASP A 248 3.56 19.21 -18.96
CA ASP A 248 4.88 19.77 -18.64
C ASP A 248 5.96 18.78 -18.14
N ASN A 249 5.88 17.49 -18.52
CA ASN A 249 6.85 16.46 -18.15
C ASN A 249 7.12 16.31 -16.64
N LYS A 250 6.19 16.76 -15.79
CA LYS A 250 6.25 16.45 -14.35
C LYS A 250 6.15 14.94 -14.16
N SER A 251 6.46 14.43 -12.98
CA SER A 251 6.13 13.04 -12.63
C SER A 251 4.80 13.00 -11.87
N LEU A 252 3.97 11.98 -12.16
CA LEU A 252 2.66 11.81 -11.50
C LEU A 252 2.83 11.55 -10.00
N GLY A 253 4.02 11.13 -9.57
CA GLY A 253 4.22 10.55 -8.25
C GLY A 253 4.01 9.04 -8.27
N TRP A 254 4.19 8.39 -7.11
CA TRP A 254 3.90 6.98 -6.94
C TRP A 254 2.40 6.75 -6.98
N CYS A 255 1.93 6.08 -8.03
CA CYS A 255 0.53 5.65 -8.17
C CYS A 255 0.24 4.51 -7.19
N ARG A 256 -0.61 4.77 -6.20
CA ARG A 256 -1.00 3.84 -5.14
C ARG A 256 -2.24 4.31 -4.40
N GLY A 257 -2.99 3.38 -3.86
CA GLY A 257 -4.38 3.58 -3.46
C GLY A 257 -5.28 3.61 -4.69
N PHE A 258 -6.28 2.75 -4.70
CA PHE A 258 -7.30 2.71 -5.74
C PHE A 258 -8.65 2.34 -5.13
N GLN A 259 -9.69 3.11 -5.47
CA GLN A 259 -11.05 2.76 -5.14
C GLN A 259 -11.98 3.14 -6.28
N LYS A 260 -12.83 2.19 -6.69
CA LYS A 260 -13.94 2.48 -7.58
C LYS A 260 -15.19 2.81 -6.77
N VAL A 261 -15.84 3.91 -7.11
CA VAL A 261 -17.12 4.33 -6.53
C VAL A 261 -18.06 4.63 -7.69
N ASP A 262 -19.14 3.87 -7.79
CA ASP A 262 -20.09 3.92 -8.89
C ASP A 262 -19.39 3.80 -10.26
N SER A 263 -19.41 4.86 -11.06
CA SER A 263 -18.73 4.94 -12.35
C SER A 263 -17.38 5.67 -12.29
N ASN A 264 -16.95 6.15 -11.13
CA ASN A 264 -15.73 6.92 -10.96
C ASN A 264 -14.60 6.07 -10.38
N ASN A 265 -13.39 6.35 -10.83
CA ASN A 265 -12.16 5.70 -10.38
C ASN A 265 -11.32 6.71 -9.59
N TYR A 266 -11.14 6.48 -8.30
CA TYR A 266 -10.31 7.30 -7.43
C TYR A 266 -8.94 6.66 -7.30
N VAL A 267 -7.90 7.43 -7.59
CA VAL A 267 -6.50 6.98 -7.62
C VAL A 267 -5.65 7.92 -6.78
N GLY A 268 -4.82 7.34 -5.92
CA GLY A 268 -3.88 8.10 -5.11
C GLY A 268 -2.54 8.24 -5.82
N PHE A 269 -1.93 9.40 -5.63
CA PHE A 269 -0.55 9.64 -6.05
C PHE A 269 0.22 10.22 -4.89
N SER A 270 1.35 9.61 -4.54
CA SER A 270 2.27 10.18 -3.56
C SER A 270 3.43 10.89 -4.22
N ARG A 271 3.82 12.04 -3.68
CA ARG A 271 4.99 12.79 -4.16
C ARG A 271 6.25 11.92 -4.11
N ILE A 272 6.99 11.85 -5.23
CA ILE A 272 8.29 11.16 -5.28
C ILE A 272 9.33 12.00 -4.53
N ARG A 273 10.09 11.37 -3.65
CA ARG A 273 11.17 12.03 -2.90
C ARG A 273 12.53 11.74 -3.53
N PRO A 274 13.48 12.69 -3.47
CA PRO A 274 14.85 12.37 -3.81
C PRO A 274 15.45 11.55 -2.70
N THR A 275 15.59 10.25 -2.94
CA THR A 275 16.45 9.40 -2.12
C THR A 275 17.89 9.50 -2.65
N LYS A 276 18.92 9.37 -1.80
CA LYS A 276 20.31 9.19 -2.26
C LYS A 276 20.48 8.02 -3.27
N PHE A 277 19.50 7.12 -3.34
CA PHE A 277 19.38 6.04 -4.33
C PHE A 277 19.09 6.49 -5.79
N ILE A 278 18.92 7.80 -6.04
CA ILE A 278 18.66 8.33 -7.39
C ILE A 278 19.79 8.03 -8.38
N GLU A 279 21.00 7.68 -7.94
CA GLU A 279 22.07 7.22 -8.83
C GLU A 279 21.79 5.84 -9.48
N ASN A 280 20.91 5.01 -8.90
CA ASN A 280 20.62 3.66 -9.42
C ASN A 280 19.30 3.56 -10.22
N VAL A 281 18.58 4.66 -10.45
CA VAL A 281 17.32 4.65 -11.21
C VAL A 281 17.59 4.90 -12.70
N LYS A 282 18.31 3.97 -13.35
CA LYS A 282 18.33 3.82 -14.82
C LYS A 282 16.98 3.40 -15.41
N TRP A 283 15.97 3.15 -14.57
CA TRP A 283 14.62 2.74 -14.97
C TRP A 283 13.71 3.90 -15.43
N LEU A 284 14.07 5.15 -15.13
CA LEU A 284 13.51 6.31 -15.80
C LEU A 284 14.29 6.48 -17.11
N GLY A 285 13.80 5.86 -18.19
CA GLY A 285 14.44 5.92 -19.50
C GLY A 285 14.88 7.33 -19.92
N ASN A 286 16.01 7.38 -20.64
CA ASN A 286 16.77 8.51 -21.23
C ASN A 286 16.04 9.87 -21.44
N LYS A 287 15.60 10.53 -20.36
CA LYS A 287 15.20 11.95 -20.35
C LYS A 287 15.59 12.64 -19.03
N LEU A 288 16.77 12.33 -18.50
CA LEU A 288 17.38 13.10 -17.42
C LEU A 288 17.99 14.39 -17.99
N SER A 289 17.12 15.36 -18.28
CA SER A 289 17.49 16.77 -18.22
C SER A 289 16.92 17.33 -16.91
N ASP A 290 17.50 18.40 -16.39
CA ASP A 290 17.14 19.10 -15.15
C ASP A 290 15.64 19.45 -14.93
N LYS A 291 14.76 19.17 -15.91
CA LYS A 291 13.30 19.31 -15.82
C LYS A 291 12.60 18.27 -14.94
N VAL A 292 13.29 17.23 -14.46
CA VAL A 292 12.77 16.26 -13.45
C VAL A 292 12.50 16.91 -12.07
N LYS A 293 12.82 18.20 -11.90
CA LYS A 293 12.68 18.95 -10.64
C LYS A 293 11.23 19.32 -10.25
N LEU A 294 10.25 19.32 -11.15
CA LEU A 294 8.87 19.66 -10.81
C LEU A 294 8.04 18.39 -10.52
N LYS A 295 7.91 18.06 -9.23
CA LYS A 295 7.13 16.93 -8.75
C LYS A 295 5.72 17.38 -8.39
N MET A 296 4.71 16.61 -8.80
CA MET A 296 3.35 16.86 -8.34
C MET A 296 3.22 16.53 -6.84
N PRO A 297 2.36 17.26 -6.11
CA PRO A 297 2.11 16.96 -4.70
C PRO A 297 1.39 15.63 -4.54
N THR A 298 1.41 15.12 -3.31
CA THR A 298 0.54 14.02 -2.90
C THR A 298 -0.92 14.42 -3.07
N ARG A 299 -1.71 13.61 -3.76
CA ARG A 299 -3.06 13.99 -4.18
C ARG A 299 -3.96 12.79 -4.43
N LEU A 300 -5.26 13.05 -4.37
CA LEU A 300 -6.32 12.15 -4.80
C LEU A 300 -6.85 12.64 -6.15
N VAL A 301 -6.93 11.74 -7.13
CA VAL A 301 -7.45 12.07 -8.47
C VAL A 301 -8.66 11.19 -8.77
N CYS A 302 -9.73 11.80 -9.25
CA CYS A 302 -10.93 11.13 -9.72
C CYS A 302 -10.94 11.14 -11.25
N TYR A 303 -11.02 9.95 -11.84
CA TYR A 303 -11.20 9.74 -13.27
C TYR A 303 -12.60 9.18 -13.55
N ASN A 304 -13.09 9.42 -14.77
CA ASN A 304 -14.30 8.77 -15.24
C ASN A 304 -14.10 7.25 -15.45
N LYS A 305 -15.19 6.55 -15.74
CA LYS A 305 -15.27 5.08 -15.83
C LYS A 305 -14.16 4.41 -16.62
N ASN A 306 -13.77 5.02 -17.74
CA ASN A 306 -12.84 4.45 -18.72
C ASN A 306 -11.47 5.15 -18.71
N TYR A 307 -11.17 5.96 -17.69
CA TYR A 307 -9.94 6.74 -17.59
C TYR A 307 -9.70 7.63 -18.82
N SER A 308 -10.75 8.13 -19.47
CA SER A 308 -10.64 9.05 -20.63
C SER A 308 -10.65 10.51 -20.23
N ARG A 309 -11.11 10.82 -19.01
CA ARG A 309 -11.17 12.19 -18.49
C ARG A 309 -10.81 12.23 -17.01
N LEU A 310 -9.95 13.19 -16.64
CA LEU A 310 -9.77 13.63 -15.26
C LEU A 310 -10.98 14.48 -14.87
N ILE A 311 -11.70 14.04 -13.84
CA ILE A 311 -12.90 14.73 -13.33
C ILE A 311 -12.49 15.74 -12.27
N LYS A 312 -11.61 15.32 -11.34
CA LYS A 312 -11.24 16.12 -10.18
C LYS A 312 -9.87 15.73 -9.65
N GLU A 313 -9.19 16.69 -9.05
CA GLU A 313 -7.95 16.51 -8.30
C GLU A 313 -8.07 17.23 -6.95
N ILE A 314 -7.59 16.59 -5.89
CA ILE A 314 -7.54 17.15 -4.53
C ILE A 314 -6.10 17.03 -4.05
N ASN A 315 -5.45 18.18 -3.83
CA ASN A 315 -4.14 18.22 -3.22
C ASN A 315 -4.25 17.82 -1.74
N LEU A 316 -3.63 16.71 -1.36
CA LEU A 316 -3.69 16.18 -0.01
C LEU A 316 -2.57 16.74 0.89
N GLU A 317 -1.54 17.36 0.30
CA GLU A 317 -0.47 18.01 1.09
C GLU A 317 -0.99 19.25 1.82
N ASP A 318 -2.01 19.94 1.27
CA ASP A 318 -2.69 21.07 1.92
C ASP A 318 -3.38 20.65 3.23
N TYR A 319 -3.69 19.35 3.36
CA TYR A 319 -4.25 18.75 4.56
C TYR A 319 -3.18 18.04 5.40
N GLY A 320 -1.91 18.11 5.02
CA GLY A 320 -0.81 17.48 5.76
C GLY A 320 -0.71 15.97 5.56
N ILE A 321 -1.20 15.43 4.44
CA ILE A 321 -0.92 14.05 4.00
C ILE A 321 0.20 14.10 2.96
N ASN A 322 1.39 13.60 3.30
CA ASN A 322 2.57 13.67 2.42
C ASN A 322 2.85 12.35 1.68
N TRP A 323 2.12 11.29 2.01
CA TRP A 323 2.03 10.08 1.22
C TRP A 323 0.70 9.38 1.52
N ILE A 324 0.11 8.84 0.48
CA ILE A 324 -1.10 8.02 0.51
C ILE A 324 -0.71 6.56 0.32
N PHE A 325 -1.38 5.66 1.02
CA PHE A 325 -1.19 4.21 0.86
C PHE A 325 -2.47 3.48 0.47
N SER A 326 -3.64 3.94 0.91
CA SER A 326 -4.91 3.36 0.49
C SER A 326 -6.02 4.39 0.35
N ILE A 327 -7.00 4.03 -0.48
CA ILE A 327 -8.28 4.70 -0.62
C ILE A 327 -9.31 3.59 -0.45
N LEU A 328 -10.19 3.70 0.53
CA LEU A 328 -11.14 2.65 0.89
C LEU A 328 -12.55 3.21 0.86
N LYS A 329 -13.51 2.43 0.40
CA LYS A 329 -14.92 2.82 0.43
C LYS A 329 -15.55 2.44 1.78
N ASN A 330 -16.01 3.45 2.52
CA ASN A 330 -16.85 3.28 3.71
C ASN A 330 -18.32 3.14 3.31
#